data_AF-A0A9D4B3U9-F1
#
_entry.id   AF-A0A9D4B3U9-F1
#
_cell.length_a   1.000
_cell.length_b   1.000
_cell.length_c   1.000
_cell.angle_alpha   90.00
_cell.angle_beta   90.00
_cell.angle_gamma   90.00
#
_symmetry.space_group_name_H-M   'P 1'
#
loop_
_entity.id
_entity.type
_entity.pdbx_description
1 polymer ?
#
loop_
_entity_poly.entity_id
_entity_poly.type
_entity_poly.pdbx_seq_one_letter_code
_entity_poly.pdbx_strand_id
1 'polypeptide(L)'
;MSQSKGTVVLAYSGGLDTSCILVWLKEQGYDVIAYLANIGQNENFEEARKKALALGARKVYIEDVSREFVEEFIWPAVQANALYEDRYLLGTSLARPCIARKQVEIAQKEGAQFVSHGATGKGNDQVRFELTCYALWPQVKIIAPWRMPEFYNRFRGRSDLMDYAKKHGIPVPVTPKSPWSMDENLMHISYEAGILENPKNQAPPGLYTKTKDPATSPDTPDILEIEFRKGVPVKVTNTKDGTTHQSSLELFVYLNEIAGKHGVGRIDIVENRFIGMKSRGIYETPAGTILYHAHLDIEAFTMDREVRKIKQGLALKFSELVYNGTRLAFPKGHPFRFPSWPSAPILCVLLPSRLATRELWCYRLVTGKHLPSAARRVSVCLSPGFWYSPECDYVRHCISKSQEMVEGKVRVSALKGQVYILGRESPRSLYNQELVSMNVQGDYEPSDATGFININSLRLKEYHRLQSKVAAKQNE
;
A
#
# COMPACT_ATOMS: atom_id res chain seq x y z
N MET A 1 -27.60 6.23 36.78
CA MET A 1 -27.10 5.96 35.42
C MET A 1 -25.88 6.82 35.22
N SER A 2 -24.69 6.24 35.03
CA SER A 2 -23.49 7.03 34.75
C SER A 2 -23.73 7.81 33.45
N GLN A 3 -23.47 9.11 33.46
CA GLN A 3 -23.54 9.96 32.28
C GLN A 3 -22.69 9.35 31.16
N SER A 4 -23.26 9.20 29.96
CA SER A 4 -22.53 8.67 28.80
C SER A 4 -21.29 9.52 28.54
N LYS A 5 -20.13 8.87 28.33
CA LYS A 5 -18.87 9.54 27.98
C LYS A 5 -18.85 10.05 26.53
N GLY A 6 -19.89 9.77 25.76
CA GLY A 6 -20.03 10.13 24.35
C GLY A 6 -20.22 8.90 23.46
N THR A 7 -20.48 9.16 22.18
CA THR A 7 -20.68 8.12 21.18
C THR A 7 -19.35 7.78 20.49
N VAL A 8 -19.09 6.48 20.32
CA VAL A 8 -17.90 5.95 19.63
C VAL A 8 -18.29 5.08 18.46
N VAL A 9 -17.71 5.32 17.29
CA VAL A 9 -17.84 4.42 16.12
C VAL A 9 -16.67 3.45 16.12
N LEU A 10 -16.94 2.18 16.42
CA LEU A 10 -15.96 1.10 16.43
C LEU A 10 -15.92 0.40 15.06
N ALA A 11 -14.76 0.40 14.41
CA ALA A 11 -14.49 -0.50 13.29
C ALA A 11 -14.49 -1.95 13.80
N TYR A 12 -15.53 -2.69 13.43
CA TYR A 12 -15.93 -3.96 14.02
C TYR A 12 -15.90 -5.07 12.97
N SER A 13 -15.17 -6.16 13.25
CA SER A 13 -15.07 -7.33 12.35
C SER A 13 -15.84 -8.55 12.84
N GLY A 14 -16.45 -8.50 14.03
CA GLY A 14 -17.08 -9.69 14.63
C GLY A 14 -16.10 -10.70 15.25
N GLY A 15 -14.79 -10.52 15.05
CA GLY A 15 -13.75 -11.29 15.69
C GLY A 15 -13.64 -11.06 17.20
N LEU A 16 -12.92 -11.96 17.88
CA LEU A 16 -12.73 -11.94 19.34
C LEU A 16 -12.33 -10.55 19.86
N ASP A 17 -11.26 -9.98 19.31
CA ASP A 17 -10.70 -8.69 19.75
C ASP A 17 -11.73 -7.56 19.67
N THR A 18 -12.37 -7.35 18.52
CA THR A 18 -13.36 -6.27 18.36
C THR A 18 -14.65 -6.54 19.15
N SER A 19 -15.04 -7.80 19.36
CA SER A 19 -16.16 -8.14 20.26
C SER A 19 -15.84 -7.84 21.72
N CYS A 20 -14.65 -8.16 22.20
CA CYS A 20 -14.20 -7.79 23.54
C CYS A 20 -14.08 -6.27 23.69
N ILE A 21 -13.55 -5.57 22.68
CA ILE A 21 -13.44 -4.10 22.68
C ILE A 21 -14.82 -3.44 22.73
N LEU A 22 -15.81 -3.96 21.99
CA LEU A 22 -17.18 -3.43 22.02
C LEU A 22 -17.75 -3.48 23.45
N VAL A 23 -17.68 -4.64 24.10
CA VAL A 23 -18.18 -4.81 25.48
C VAL A 23 -17.36 -3.96 26.46
N TRP A 24 -16.04 -3.90 26.29
CA TRP A 24 -15.17 -3.10 27.15
C TRP A 24 -15.46 -1.60 27.03
N LEU A 25 -15.66 -1.06 25.82
CA LEU A 25 -16.05 0.34 25.62
C LEU A 25 -17.39 0.66 26.30
N LYS A 26 -18.34 -0.27 26.23
CA LYS A 26 -19.61 -0.16 26.95
C LYS A 26 -19.40 -0.14 28.47
N GLU A 27 -18.56 -1.02 29.02
CA GLU A 27 -18.17 -0.99 30.45
C GLU A 27 -17.51 0.33 30.86
N GLN A 28 -16.75 0.95 29.95
CA GLN A 28 -16.14 2.26 30.19
C GLN A 28 -17.14 3.43 30.15
N GLY A 29 -18.39 3.19 29.74
CA GLY A 29 -19.48 4.18 29.69
C GLY A 29 -19.67 4.88 28.34
N TYR A 30 -19.19 4.29 27.23
CA TYR A 30 -19.41 4.83 25.88
C TYR A 30 -20.66 4.22 25.22
N ASP A 31 -21.35 5.02 24.40
CA ASP A 31 -22.38 4.53 23.48
C ASP A 31 -21.72 4.04 22.19
N VAL A 32 -21.68 2.73 21.99
CA VAL A 32 -20.92 2.12 20.89
C VAL A 32 -21.80 1.92 19.65
N ILE A 33 -21.36 2.49 18.52
CA ILE A 33 -21.87 2.18 17.18
C ILE A 33 -20.87 1.21 16.53
N ALA A 34 -21.34 0.03 16.13
CA ALA A 34 -20.49 -0.93 15.42
C ALA A 34 -20.54 -0.65 13.90
N TYR A 35 -19.38 -0.51 13.29
CA TYR A 35 -19.24 -0.31 11.85
C TYR A 35 -18.54 -1.52 11.23
N LEU A 36 -19.26 -2.26 10.39
CA LEU A 36 -18.74 -3.34 9.56
C LEU A 36 -18.54 -2.85 8.13
N ALA A 37 -17.30 -2.92 7.65
CA ALA A 37 -16.97 -2.63 6.27
C ALA A 37 -17.01 -3.94 5.46
N ASN A 38 -17.95 -4.07 4.54
CA ASN A 38 -17.87 -5.09 3.51
C ASN A 38 -16.93 -4.58 2.41
N ILE A 39 -15.71 -5.11 2.39
CA ILE A 39 -14.66 -4.79 1.43
C ILE A 39 -14.27 -6.04 0.61
N GLY A 40 -15.21 -6.99 0.47
CA GLY A 40 -15.07 -8.22 -0.31
C GLY A 40 -14.53 -9.43 0.46
N GLN A 41 -14.52 -9.41 1.79
CA GLN A 41 -14.25 -10.59 2.61
C GLN A 41 -15.47 -11.52 2.69
N ASN A 42 -15.22 -12.82 2.84
CA ASN A 42 -16.30 -13.81 2.93
C ASN A 42 -16.79 -13.98 4.38
N GLU A 43 -17.60 -13.04 4.85
CA GLU A 43 -18.15 -13.02 6.20
C GLU A 43 -19.69 -13.01 6.20
N ASN A 44 -20.31 -13.62 7.22
CA ASN A 44 -21.74 -13.47 7.46
C ASN A 44 -22.02 -12.15 8.20
N PHE A 45 -22.10 -11.05 7.44
CA PHE A 45 -22.28 -9.71 8.00
C PHE A 45 -23.56 -9.56 8.84
N GLU A 46 -24.63 -10.27 8.48
CA GLU A 46 -25.90 -10.24 9.23
C GLU A 46 -25.79 -10.97 10.58
N GLU A 47 -25.04 -12.06 10.64
CA GLU A 47 -24.71 -12.71 11.92
C GLU A 47 -23.80 -11.81 12.78
N ALA A 48 -22.81 -11.16 12.16
CA ALA A 48 -21.94 -10.20 12.86
C ALA A 48 -22.73 -8.99 13.39
N ARG A 49 -23.74 -8.50 12.65
CA ARG A 49 -24.69 -7.47 13.10
C ARG A 49 -25.49 -7.93 14.30
N LYS A 50 -26.11 -9.12 14.23
CA LYS A 50 -26.87 -9.71 15.35
C LYS A 50 -25.98 -9.85 16.60
N LYS A 51 -24.74 -10.33 16.41
CA LYS A 51 -23.74 -10.41 17.47
C LYS A 51 -23.43 -9.04 18.08
N ALA A 52 -23.15 -8.02 17.27
CA ALA A 52 -22.84 -6.68 17.76
C ALA A 52 -24.00 -6.09 18.59
N LEU A 53 -25.24 -6.22 18.11
CA LEU A 53 -26.44 -5.79 18.83
C LEU A 53 -26.61 -6.54 20.16
N ALA A 54 -26.44 -7.87 20.15
CA ALA A 54 -26.53 -8.69 21.36
C ALA A 54 -25.46 -8.31 22.41
N LEU A 55 -24.28 -7.88 21.98
CA LEU A 55 -23.21 -7.39 22.86
C LEU A 55 -23.46 -5.97 23.41
N GLY A 56 -24.47 -5.27 22.88
CA GLY A 56 -24.91 -3.96 23.34
C GLY A 56 -24.46 -2.79 22.48
N ALA A 57 -24.18 -3.00 21.19
CA ALA A 57 -24.05 -1.90 20.25
C ALA A 57 -25.38 -1.14 20.16
N ARG A 58 -25.33 0.19 20.27
CA ARG A 58 -26.49 1.08 20.10
C ARG A 58 -27.04 1.02 18.67
N LYS A 59 -26.14 0.92 17.69
CA LYS A 59 -26.45 0.89 16.25
C LYS A 59 -25.39 0.10 15.51
N VAL A 60 -25.76 -0.48 14.37
CA VAL A 60 -24.84 -1.19 13.49
C VAL A 60 -24.97 -0.68 12.06
N TYR A 61 -23.83 -0.27 11.50
CA TYR A 61 -23.67 0.06 10.09
C TYR A 61 -22.96 -1.10 9.39
N ILE A 62 -23.53 -1.58 8.28
CA ILE A 62 -22.86 -2.46 7.33
C ILE A 62 -22.77 -1.66 6.04
N GLU A 63 -21.58 -1.27 5.64
CA GLU A 63 -21.36 -0.52 4.40
C GLU A 63 -20.63 -1.39 3.40
N ASP A 64 -21.20 -1.55 2.22
CA ASP A 64 -20.50 -2.14 1.08
C ASP A 64 -19.63 -1.08 0.41
N VAL A 65 -18.33 -1.20 0.65
CA VAL A 65 -17.29 -0.33 0.09
C VAL A 65 -16.47 -1.03 -0.99
N SER A 66 -16.92 -2.19 -1.49
CA SER A 66 -16.15 -3.04 -2.41
C SER A 66 -15.89 -2.36 -3.76
N ARG A 67 -16.90 -1.69 -4.34
CA ARG A 67 -16.75 -0.95 -5.60
C ARG A 67 -15.81 0.24 -5.44
N GLU A 68 -16.03 1.03 -4.39
CA GLU A 68 -15.19 2.19 -4.03
C GLU A 68 -13.73 1.76 -3.82
N PHE A 69 -13.51 0.61 -3.17
CA PHE A 69 -12.19 0.03 -2.97
C PHE A 69 -11.49 -0.29 -4.30
N VAL A 70 -12.19 -0.87 -5.27
CA VAL A 70 -11.65 -1.13 -6.61
C VAL A 70 -11.32 0.18 -7.33
N GLU A 71 -12.30 1.07 -7.43
CA GLU A 71 -12.22 2.24 -8.30
C GLU A 71 -11.27 3.33 -7.77
N GLU A 72 -11.26 3.55 -6.46
CA GLU A 72 -10.52 4.65 -5.86
C GLU A 72 -9.21 4.23 -5.21
N PHE A 73 -8.98 2.94 -4.92
CA PHE A 73 -7.76 2.47 -4.24
C PHE A 73 -6.95 1.49 -5.07
N ILE A 74 -7.59 0.44 -5.60
CA ILE A 74 -6.88 -0.57 -6.39
C ILE A 74 -6.44 0.01 -7.74
N TRP A 75 -7.29 0.78 -8.45
CA TRP A 75 -6.90 1.39 -9.73
C TRP A 75 -5.70 2.32 -9.66
N PRO A 76 -5.59 3.26 -8.70
CA PRO A 76 -4.36 4.03 -8.54
C PRO A 76 -3.13 3.15 -8.26
N ALA A 77 -3.29 2.04 -7.54
CA ALA A 77 -2.19 1.09 -7.29
C ALA A 77 -1.77 0.32 -8.55
N VAL A 78 -2.74 -0.06 -9.40
CA VAL A 78 -2.49 -0.65 -10.73
C VAL A 78 -1.77 0.36 -11.62
N GLN A 79 -2.29 1.58 -11.74
CA GLN A 79 -1.66 2.67 -12.49
C GLN A 79 -0.22 2.94 -12.03
N ALA A 80 0.06 2.81 -10.73
CA ALA A 80 1.39 2.96 -10.18
C ALA A 80 2.32 1.78 -10.51
N ASN A 81 1.81 0.58 -10.83
CA ASN A 81 2.56 -0.68 -10.74
C ASN A 81 3.12 -0.88 -9.32
N ALA A 82 2.28 -0.63 -8.31
CA ALA A 82 2.72 -0.52 -6.94
C ALA A 82 3.18 -1.88 -6.37
N LEU A 83 4.45 -1.94 -5.95
CA LEU A 83 5.03 -3.05 -5.18
C LEU A 83 5.86 -2.50 -4.03
N TYR A 84 5.59 -2.98 -2.82
CA TYR A 84 6.45 -2.71 -1.68
C TYR A 84 7.56 -3.76 -1.57
N GLU A 85 8.79 -3.27 -1.38
CA GLU A 85 10.01 -4.07 -1.31
C GLU A 85 10.05 -5.13 -2.44
N ASP A 86 9.70 -4.67 -3.65
CA ASP A 86 9.69 -5.42 -4.92
C ASP A 86 8.76 -6.64 -4.96
N ARG A 87 7.92 -6.88 -3.93
CA ARG A 87 7.18 -8.15 -3.79
C ARG A 87 5.73 -7.99 -3.36
N TYR A 88 5.41 -7.07 -2.46
CA TYR A 88 4.08 -7.01 -1.84
C TYR A 88 3.13 -6.03 -2.56
N LEU A 89 1.98 -6.54 -3.00
CA LEU A 89 0.93 -5.82 -3.75
C LEU A 89 -0.04 -5.02 -2.87
N LEU A 90 0.30 -4.76 -1.60
CA LEU A 90 -0.36 -3.74 -0.78
C LEU A 90 -1.83 -4.00 -0.40
N GLY A 91 -2.36 -5.21 -0.53
CA GLY A 91 -3.80 -5.48 -0.37
C GLY A 91 -4.40 -4.97 0.95
N THR A 92 -3.76 -5.24 2.08
CA THR A 92 -4.22 -4.74 3.40
C THR A 92 -4.04 -3.23 3.50
N SER A 93 -2.89 -2.70 3.06
CA SER A 93 -2.57 -1.29 3.16
C SER A 93 -3.50 -0.39 2.36
N LEU A 94 -3.99 -0.86 1.21
CA LEU A 94 -4.96 -0.14 0.38
C LEU A 94 -6.35 -0.15 0.99
N ALA A 95 -6.74 -1.25 1.66
CA ALA A 95 -8.07 -1.40 2.25
C ALA A 95 -8.29 -0.46 3.45
N ARG A 96 -7.28 -0.24 4.29
CA ARG A 96 -7.42 0.56 5.53
C ARG A 96 -7.87 2.00 5.33
N PRO A 97 -7.30 2.81 4.42
CA PRO A 97 -7.78 4.17 4.19
C PRO A 97 -9.21 4.22 3.62
N CYS A 98 -9.66 3.19 2.89
CA CYS A 98 -11.05 3.07 2.45
C CYS A 98 -12.00 2.87 3.64
N ILE A 99 -11.69 1.90 4.50
CA ILE A 99 -12.48 1.61 5.71
C ILE A 99 -12.50 2.82 6.66
N ALA A 100 -11.34 3.43 6.90
CA ALA A 100 -11.22 4.56 7.82
C ALA A 100 -11.95 5.81 7.30
N ARG A 101 -11.96 6.07 5.98
CA ARG A 101 -12.77 7.15 5.39
C ARG A 101 -14.24 6.99 5.72
N LYS A 102 -14.81 5.82 5.46
CA LYS A 102 -16.22 5.54 5.75
C LYS A 102 -16.53 5.59 7.25
N GLN A 103 -15.59 5.14 8.09
CA GLN A 103 -15.73 5.26 9.55
C GLN A 103 -15.86 6.73 10.00
N VAL A 104 -15.04 7.62 9.45
CA VAL A 104 -15.11 9.07 9.73
C VAL A 104 -16.45 9.64 9.27
N GLU A 105 -16.91 9.30 8.07
CA GLU A 105 -18.21 9.74 7.53
C GLU A 105 -19.37 9.34 8.45
N ILE A 106 -19.38 8.08 8.93
CA ILE A 106 -20.39 7.59 9.88
C ILE A 106 -20.29 8.35 11.21
N ALA A 107 -19.08 8.57 11.73
CA ALA A 107 -18.90 9.30 12.98
C ALA A 107 -19.43 10.73 12.90
N GLN A 108 -19.14 11.44 11.80
CA GLN A 108 -19.66 12.78 11.55
C GLN A 108 -21.19 12.77 11.40
N LYS A 109 -21.74 11.81 10.65
CA LYS A 109 -23.20 11.65 10.47
C LYS A 109 -23.95 11.42 11.79
N GLU A 110 -23.36 10.65 12.69
CA GLU A 110 -23.95 10.33 14.01
C GLU A 110 -23.62 11.37 15.09
N GLY A 111 -22.84 12.41 14.77
CA GLY A 111 -22.32 13.35 15.76
C GLY A 111 -21.46 12.68 16.85
N ALA A 112 -20.84 11.55 16.53
CA ALA A 112 -20.00 10.78 17.45
C ALA A 112 -18.66 11.48 17.66
N GLN A 113 -18.23 11.67 18.90
CA GLN A 113 -16.99 12.38 19.23
C GLN A 113 -15.74 11.50 19.07
N PHE A 114 -15.94 10.18 19.01
CA PHE A 114 -14.86 9.21 19.03
C PHE A 114 -14.95 8.20 17.88
N VAL A 115 -13.78 7.77 17.41
CA VAL A 115 -13.63 6.55 16.59
C VAL A 115 -12.74 5.56 17.32
N SER A 116 -12.94 4.26 17.07
CA SER A 116 -12.13 3.20 17.68
C SER A 116 -11.84 2.08 16.68
N HIS A 117 -10.74 1.36 16.88
CA HIS A 117 -10.34 0.23 16.05
C HIS A 117 -9.71 -0.89 16.90
N GLY A 118 -9.74 -2.11 16.37
CA GLY A 118 -9.14 -3.29 17.01
C GLY A 118 -7.69 -3.59 16.64
N ALA A 119 -7.03 -2.73 15.84
CA ALA A 119 -5.65 -2.98 15.42
C ALA A 119 -4.67 -3.05 16.61
N THR A 120 -3.72 -3.99 16.55
CA THR A 120 -2.76 -4.23 17.64
C THR A 120 -1.69 -3.14 17.72
N GLY A 121 -1.12 -2.94 18.92
CA GLY A 121 -0.05 -1.95 19.15
C GLY A 121 1.27 -2.24 18.42
N LYS A 122 1.41 -3.42 17.80
CA LYS A 122 2.58 -3.85 17.02
C LYS A 122 2.29 -4.00 15.51
N GLY A 123 1.09 -3.63 15.05
CA GLY A 123 0.71 -3.70 13.64
C GLY A 123 0.92 -2.38 12.90
N ASN A 124 0.95 -2.43 11.57
CA ASN A 124 0.92 -1.22 10.73
C ASN A 124 -0.49 -0.61 10.65
N ASP A 125 -1.54 -1.41 10.84
CA ASP A 125 -2.93 -1.01 10.61
C ASP A 125 -3.42 0.08 11.56
N GLN A 126 -2.98 0.07 12.83
CA GLN A 126 -3.28 1.16 13.77
C GLN A 126 -2.91 2.52 13.17
N VAL A 127 -1.79 2.56 12.46
CA VAL A 127 -1.26 3.81 11.94
C VAL A 127 -1.99 4.26 10.68
N ARG A 128 -2.42 3.30 9.85
CA ARG A 128 -3.21 3.54 8.64
C ARG A 128 -4.61 4.06 8.98
N PHE A 129 -5.26 3.47 9.98
CA PHE A 129 -6.54 3.96 10.49
C PHE A 129 -6.40 5.38 11.04
N GLU A 130 -5.48 5.57 12.00
CA GLU A 130 -5.41 6.82 12.74
C GLU A 130 -5.05 8.02 11.89
N LEU A 131 -4.10 7.87 10.97
CA LEU A 131 -3.68 8.99 10.13
C LEU A 131 -4.69 9.33 9.05
N THR A 132 -5.43 8.33 8.55
CA THR A 132 -6.61 8.59 7.73
C THR A 132 -7.63 9.40 8.52
N CYS A 133 -7.95 8.99 9.75
CA CYS A 133 -8.90 9.69 10.60
C CYS A 133 -8.45 11.13 10.89
N TYR A 134 -7.18 11.36 11.25
CA TYR A 134 -6.67 12.71 11.50
C TYR A 134 -6.57 13.57 10.23
N ALA A 135 -6.24 12.99 9.08
CA ALA A 135 -6.19 13.72 7.81
C ALA A 135 -7.58 14.19 7.36
N LEU A 136 -8.60 13.35 7.53
CA LEU A 136 -9.98 13.66 7.12
C LEU A 136 -10.76 14.45 8.17
N TRP A 137 -10.49 14.21 9.46
CA TRP A 137 -11.18 14.87 10.55
C TRP A 137 -10.26 15.10 11.76
N PRO A 138 -9.43 16.16 11.75
CA PRO A 138 -8.39 16.39 12.77
C PRO A 138 -8.90 16.49 14.22
N GLN A 139 -10.17 16.85 14.41
CA GLN A 139 -10.80 17.02 15.72
C GLN A 139 -11.27 15.70 16.35
N VAL A 140 -11.20 14.59 15.60
CA VAL A 140 -11.62 13.27 16.07
C VAL A 140 -10.78 12.82 17.26
N LYS A 141 -11.42 12.23 18.27
CA LYS A 141 -10.72 11.55 19.36
C LYS A 141 -10.65 10.07 19.08
N ILE A 142 -9.45 9.51 19.04
CA ILE A 142 -9.28 8.07 18.75
C ILE A 142 -9.11 7.29 20.04
N ILE A 143 -9.88 6.22 20.19
CA ILE A 143 -9.73 5.24 21.25
C ILE A 143 -9.09 3.99 20.65
N ALA A 144 -7.84 3.70 21.02
CA ALA A 144 -7.09 2.54 20.55
C ALA A 144 -6.75 1.63 21.75
N PRO A 145 -7.66 0.69 22.12
CA PRO A 145 -7.53 -0.09 23.36
C PRO A 145 -6.19 -0.82 23.50
N TRP A 146 -5.65 -1.38 22.41
CA TRP A 146 -4.36 -2.07 22.43
C TRP A 146 -3.14 -1.19 22.73
N ARG A 147 -3.32 0.12 22.89
CA ARG A 147 -2.28 1.06 23.38
C ARG A 147 -2.63 1.73 24.71
N MET A 148 -3.77 1.39 25.29
CA MET A 148 -4.22 1.90 26.59
C MET A 148 -3.72 0.96 27.70
N PRO A 149 -2.90 1.43 28.67
CA PRO A 149 -2.37 0.61 29.75
C PRO A 149 -3.42 -0.22 30.48
N GLU A 150 -4.59 0.35 30.74
CA GLU A 150 -5.72 -0.29 31.39
C GLU A 150 -6.29 -1.49 30.61
N PHE A 151 -6.13 -1.51 29.29
CA PHE A 151 -6.62 -2.59 28.44
C PHE A 151 -5.52 -3.64 28.20
N TYR A 152 -4.33 -3.25 27.70
CA TYR A 152 -3.30 -4.24 27.36
C TYR A 152 -2.64 -4.89 28.59
N ASN A 153 -2.64 -4.24 29.77
CA ASN A 153 -2.16 -4.90 31.00
C ASN A 153 -3.19 -5.91 31.54
N ARG A 154 -4.49 -5.69 31.26
CA ARG A 154 -5.60 -6.59 31.61
C ARG A 154 -5.66 -7.79 30.66
N PHE A 155 -5.38 -7.56 29.38
CA PHE A 155 -5.40 -8.58 28.33
C PHE A 155 -3.98 -8.78 27.79
N ARG A 156 -3.15 -9.54 28.52
CA ARG A 156 -1.74 -9.77 28.14
C ARG A 156 -1.60 -10.77 27.00
N GLY A 157 -2.64 -11.56 26.75
CA GLY A 157 -2.69 -12.50 25.66
C GLY A 157 -4.11 -12.89 25.26
N ARG A 158 -4.17 -13.80 24.30
CA ARG A 158 -5.42 -14.32 23.75
C ARG A 158 -6.24 -15.10 24.79
N SER A 159 -5.59 -15.76 25.75
CA SER A 159 -6.25 -16.45 26.87
C SER A 159 -7.13 -15.51 27.68
N ASP A 160 -6.60 -14.34 28.05
CA ASP A 160 -7.31 -13.37 28.87
C ASP A 160 -8.54 -12.80 28.15
N LEU A 161 -8.45 -12.61 26.82
CA LEU A 161 -9.59 -12.23 25.99
C LEU A 161 -10.66 -13.32 25.93
N MET A 162 -10.27 -14.60 25.87
CA MET A 162 -11.20 -15.72 25.88
C MET A 162 -11.93 -15.82 27.23
N ASP A 163 -11.22 -15.64 28.34
CA ASP A 163 -11.81 -15.64 29.68
C ASP A 163 -12.76 -14.46 29.86
N TYR A 164 -12.37 -13.29 29.37
CA TYR A 164 -13.24 -12.11 29.35
C TYR A 164 -14.48 -12.33 28.49
N ALA A 165 -14.33 -12.95 27.32
CA ALA A 165 -15.43 -13.32 26.44
C ALA A 165 -16.39 -14.28 27.15
N LYS A 166 -15.88 -15.33 27.79
CA LYS A 166 -16.68 -16.28 28.57
C LYS A 166 -17.43 -15.60 29.71
N LYS A 167 -16.76 -14.72 30.46
CA LYS A 167 -17.35 -13.99 31.60
C LYS A 167 -18.50 -13.08 31.18
N HIS A 168 -18.43 -12.46 30.00
CA HIS A 168 -19.43 -11.52 29.51
C HIS A 168 -20.38 -12.14 28.48
N GLY A 169 -20.40 -13.46 28.35
CA GLY A 169 -21.28 -14.18 27.41
C GLY A 169 -21.03 -13.82 25.94
N ILE A 170 -19.81 -13.41 25.58
CA ILE A 170 -19.45 -13.06 24.22
C ILE A 170 -19.31 -14.36 23.40
N PRO A 171 -20.11 -14.54 22.33
CA PRO A 171 -20.00 -15.73 21.50
C PRO A 171 -18.61 -15.79 20.84
N VAL A 172 -17.88 -16.86 21.10
CA VAL A 172 -16.61 -17.17 20.45
C VAL A 172 -16.88 -18.23 19.38
N PRO A 173 -16.32 -18.10 18.16
CA PRO A 173 -16.45 -19.15 17.15
C PRO A 173 -16.03 -20.51 17.71
N VAL A 174 -16.86 -21.53 17.49
CA VAL A 174 -16.69 -22.89 18.02
C VAL A 174 -15.63 -23.69 17.25
N THR A 175 -15.19 -23.18 16.10
CA THR A 175 -14.16 -23.79 15.26
C THR A 175 -12.76 -23.61 15.88
N PRO A 176 -11.93 -24.67 15.92
CA PRO A 176 -10.51 -24.53 16.25
C PRO A 176 -9.90 -23.50 15.30
N LYS A 177 -9.50 -22.34 15.84
CA LYS A 177 -8.97 -21.28 15.00
C LYS A 177 -7.64 -21.75 14.40
N SER A 178 -7.43 -21.46 13.13
CA SER A 178 -6.16 -21.68 12.45
C SER A 178 -5.00 -21.13 13.28
N PRO A 179 -3.82 -21.79 13.29
CA PRO A 179 -2.66 -21.38 14.09
C PRO A 179 -1.92 -20.17 13.50
N TRP A 180 -2.63 -19.31 12.76
CA TRP A 180 -2.15 -18.08 12.13
C TRP A 180 -3.28 -17.02 12.13
N SER A 181 -2.88 -15.76 11.97
CA SER A 181 -3.79 -14.62 11.77
C SER A 181 -4.10 -14.46 10.29
N MET A 182 -5.31 -13.99 9.99
CA MET A 182 -5.79 -13.76 8.62
C MET A 182 -6.36 -12.35 8.49
N ASP A 183 -6.11 -11.72 7.35
CA ASP A 183 -6.81 -10.51 6.90
C ASP A 183 -7.21 -10.71 5.44
N GLU A 184 -8.51 -10.78 5.18
CA GLU A 184 -9.08 -10.98 3.87
C GLU A 184 -9.81 -9.71 3.42
N ASN A 185 -9.68 -9.39 2.13
CA ASN A 185 -10.51 -8.43 1.43
C ASN A 185 -10.61 -8.84 -0.04
N LEU A 186 -11.23 -8.00 -0.86
CA LEU A 186 -11.39 -8.25 -2.29
C LEU A 186 -10.04 -8.44 -3.01
N MET A 187 -9.01 -7.67 -2.65
CA MET A 187 -7.71 -7.66 -3.34
C MET A 187 -6.86 -8.88 -2.99
N HIS A 188 -6.80 -9.25 -1.71
CA HIS A 188 -5.94 -10.33 -1.25
C HIS A 188 -6.47 -11.05 0.00
N ILE A 189 -5.76 -12.10 0.38
CA ILE A 189 -5.75 -12.60 1.76
C ILE A 189 -4.31 -12.69 2.24
N SER A 190 -4.08 -12.29 3.48
CA SER A 190 -2.78 -12.39 4.14
C SER A 190 -2.81 -13.36 5.31
N TYR A 191 -1.68 -14.02 5.54
CA TYR A 191 -1.45 -14.97 6.63
C TYR A 191 -0.16 -14.63 7.37
N GLU A 192 -0.24 -14.49 8.68
CA GLU A 192 0.92 -14.18 9.52
C GLU A 192 0.77 -14.76 10.94
N ALA A 193 1.78 -14.55 11.78
CA ALA A 193 1.82 -15.00 13.18
C ALA A 193 1.80 -16.54 13.37
N GLY A 194 1.89 -16.96 14.63
CA GLY A 194 1.87 -18.37 15.03
C GLY A 194 2.95 -19.21 14.34
N ILE A 195 2.59 -20.31 13.68
CA ILE A 195 3.59 -21.22 13.06
C ILE A 195 4.43 -20.54 11.97
N LEU A 196 3.94 -19.43 11.40
CA LEU A 196 4.60 -18.69 10.32
C LEU A 196 5.68 -17.73 10.84
N GLU A 197 5.70 -17.42 12.14
CA GLU A 197 6.68 -16.48 12.73
C GLU A 197 8.12 -16.96 12.57
N ASN A 198 8.34 -18.28 12.56
CA ASN A 198 9.64 -18.85 12.21
C ASN A 198 9.78 -18.87 10.68
N PRO A 199 10.64 -18.04 10.07
CA PRO A 199 10.77 -17.96 8.61
C PRO A 199 11.32 -19.24 7.96
N LYS A 200 11.87 -20.17 8.75
CA LYS A 200 12.33 -21.48 8.28
C LYS A 200 11.16 -22.45 8.02
N ASN A 201 10.03 -22.28 8.71
CA ASN A 201 8.89 -23.18 8.56
C ASN A 201 8.23 -22.96 7.19
N GLN A 202 7.87 -24.02 6.47
CA GLN A 202 7.10 -23.88 5.23
C GLN A 202 5.61 -23.67 5.53
N ALA A 203 4.91 -22.99 4.62
CA ALA A 203 3.46 -22.87 4.67
C ALA A 203 2.83 -24.28 4.58
N PRO A 204 1.94 -24.68 5.52
CA PRO A 204 1.23 -25.93 5.37
C PRO A 204 0.25 -25.86 4.18
N PRO A 205 -0.03 -26.97 3.46
CA PRO A 205 -0.89 -26.96 2.28
C PRO A 205 -2.30 -26.38 2.51
N GLY A 206 -2.86 -26.58 3.72
CA GLY A 206 -4.18 -26.07 4.11
C GLY A 206 -4.22 -24.57 4.47
N LEU A 207 -3.10 -23.85 4.32
CA LEU A 207 -3.04 -22.40 4.57
C LEU A 207 -3.76 -21.60 3.48
N TYR A 208 -3.57 -21.99 2.22
CA TYR A 208 -4.04 -21.26 1.05
C TYR A 208 -5.53 -21.49 0.83
N THR A 209 -6.34 -20.44 1.01
CA THR A 209 -7.81 -20.54 0.92
C THR A 209 -8.36 -19.84 -0.32
N LYS A 210 -7.60 -18.93 -0.94
CA LYS A 210 -8.07 -18.12 -2.07
C LYS A 210 -7.60 -18.64 -3.43
N THR A 211 -6.48 -19.36 -3.48
CA THR A 211 -5.92 -19.90 -4.71
C THR A 211 -5.74 -21.41 -4.62
N LYS A 212 -5.96 -22.13 -5.72
CA LYS A 212 -5.66 -23.57 -5.82
C LYS A 212 -4.16 -23.81 -5.78
N ASP A 213 -3.74 -24.98 -5.31
CA ASP A 213 -2.34 -25.40 -5.43
C ASP A 213 -1.97 -25.50 -6.93
N PRO A 214 -0.92 -24.80 -7.41
CA PRO A 214 -0.46 -24.92 -8.79
C PRO A 214 -0.24 -26.37 -9.25
N ALA A 215 0.12 -27.30 -8.36
CA ALA A 215 0.27 -28.71 -8.72
C ALA A 215 -1.07 -29.36 -9.13
N THR A 216 -2.18 -28.93 -8.52
CA THR A 216 -3.53 -29.51 -8.72
C THR A 216 -4.48 -28.58 -9.49
N SER A 217 -4.03 -27.38 -9.86
CA SER A 217 -4.81 -26.47 -10.71
C SER A 217 -4.97 -27.05 -12.12
N PRO A 218 -5.92 -26.55 -12.94
CA PRO A 218 -6.15 -27.08 -14.28
C PRO A 218 -4.90 -27.11 -15.17
N ASP A 219 -4.79 -28.11 -16.04
CA ASP A 219 -3.69 -28.25 -17.01
C ASP A 219 -3.88 -27.42 -18.29
N THR A 220 -5.08 -26.87 -18.50
CA THR A 220 -5.38 -26.03 -19.66
C THR A 220 -5.41 -24.56 -19.24
N PRO A 221 -4.70 -23.66 -19.94
CA PRO A 221 -4.63 -22.24 -19.57
C PRO A 221 -5.98 -21.55 -19.79
N ASP A 222 -6.33 -20.58 -18.96
CA ASP A 222 -7.34 -19.58 -19.35
C ASP A 222 -6.65 -18.39 -20.00
N ILE A 223 -7.13 -18.01 -21.19
CA ILE A 223 -6.57 -16.90 -21.96
C ILE A 223 -7.55 -15.74 -21.86
N LEU A 224 -7.06 -14.60 -21.37
CA LEU A 224 -7.85 -13.40 -21.14
C LEU A 224 -7.33 -12.28 -22.02
N GLU A 225 -8.23 -11.50 -22.60
CA GLU A 225 -7.95 -10.21 -23.20
C GLU A 225 -8.43 -9.11 -22.25
N ILE A 226 -7.51 -8.29 -21.76
CA ILE A 226 -7.77 -7.21 -20.80
C ILE A 226 -7.59 -5.88 -21.52
N GLU A 227 -8.66 -5.09 -21.61
CA GLU A 227 -8.65 -3.76 -22.20
C GLU A 227 -8.43 -2.70 -21.11
N PHE A 228 -7.48 -1.80 -21.36
CA PHE A 228 -7.15 -0.67 -20.52
C PHE A 228 -7.52 0.65 -21.19
N ARG A 229 -7.93 1.63 -20.38
CA ARG A 229 -8.09 3.02 -20.79
C ARG A 229 -7.57 3.91 -19.66
N LYS A 230 -6.71 4.88 -19.98
CA LYS A 230 -6.07 5.74 -18.97
C LYS A 230 -5.39 4.94 -17.83
N GLY A 231 -4.77 3.82 -18.15
CA GLY A 231 -4.11 2.91 -17.20
C GLY A 231 -5.04 2.11 -16.30
N VAL A 232 -6.37 2.20 -16.46
CA VAL A 232 -7.33 1.39 -15.69
C VAL A 232 -7.97 0.30 -16.56
N PRO A 233 -8.17 -0.92 -16.04
CA PRO A 233 -8.86 -1.96 -16.80
C PRO A 233 -10.34 -1.63 -16.92
N VAL A 234 -10.87 -1.66 -18.14
CA VAL A 234 -12.26 -1.32 -18.46
C VAL A 234 -13.06 -2.51 -18.99
N LYS A 235 -12.38 -3.56 -19.44
CA LYS A 235 -13.02 -4.79 -19.92
C LYS A 235 -12.08 -5.98 -19.78
N VAL A 236 -12.63 -7.13 -19.43
CA VAL A 236 -11.97 -8.43 -19.53
C VAL A 236 -12.85 -9.35 -20.36
N THR A 237 -12.24 -10.11 -21.26
CA THR A 237 -12.91 -11.16 -22.03
C THR A 237 -12.09 -12.43 -22.00
N ASN A 238 -12.69 -13.56 -21.63
CA ASN A 238 -12.06 -14.87 -21.77
C ASN A 238 -12.20 -15.33 -23.22
N THR A 239 -11.08 -15.59 -23.88
CA THR A 239 -11.05 -15.88 -25.32
C THR A 239 -11.56 -17.28 -25.65
N LYS A 240 -11.72 -18.16 -24.66
CA LYS A 240 -12.21 -19.53 -24.87
C LYS A 240 -13.73 -19.63 -24.83
N ASP A 241 -14.36 -19.05 -23.81
CA ASP A 241 -15.80 -19.16 -23.57
C ASP A 241 -16.58 -17.88 -23.92
N GLY A 242 -15.90 -16.77 -24.21
CA GLY A 242 -16.52 -15.50 -24.57
C GLY A 242 -17.06 -14.70 -23.38
N THR A 243 -16.88 -15.17 -22.13
CA THR A 243 -17.31 -14.47 -20.92
C THR A 243 -16.67 -13.09 -20.88
N THR A 244 -17.49 -12.05 -20.68
CA THR A 244 -17.02 -10.66 -20.67
C THR A 244 -17.58 -9.89 -19.48
N HIS A 245 -16.73 -9.07 -18.87
CA HIS A 245 -17.12 -8.12 -17.83
C HIS A 245 -16.58 -6.73 -18.14
N GLN A 246 -17.39 -5.71 -17.90
CA GLN A 246 -17.06 -4.30 -18.15
C GLN A 246 -17.20 -3.41 -16.91
N SER A 247 -17.94 -3.85 -15.89
CA SER A 247 -17.99 -3.13 -14.63
C SER A 247 -16.72 -3.41 -13.83
N SER A 248 -16.21 -2.38 -13.14
CA SER A 248 -14.97 -2.42 -12.36
C SER A 248 -14.92 -3.58 -11.36
N LEU A 249 -15.98 -3.71 -10.54
CA LEU A 249 -16.08 -4.72 -9.50
C LEU A 249 -16.21 -6.14 -10.08
N GLU A 250 -17.11 -6.35 -11.05
CA GLU A 250 -17.32 -7.69 -11.63
C GLU A 250 -16.06 -8.15 -12.38
N LEU A 251 -15.41 -7.26 -13.13
CA LEU A 251 -14.14 -7.54 -13.78
C LEU A 251 -13.08 -7.98 -12.77
N PHE A 252 -12.93 -7.26 -11.66
CA PHE A 252 -11.94 -7.59 -10.65
C PHE A 252 -12.25 -8.92 -9.94
N VAL A 253 -13.52 -9.17 -9.63
CA VAL A 253 -14.00 -10.44 -9.07
C VAL A 253 -13.74 -11.60 -10.03
N TYR A 254 -14.04 -11.43 -11.32
CA TYR A 254 -13.79 -12.45 -12.34
C TYR A 254 -12.29 -12.76 -12.49
N LEU A 255 -11.44 -11.73 -12.47
CA LEU A 255 -9.99 -11.94 -12.47
C LEU A 255 -9.52 -12.70 -11.23
N ASN A 256 -10.13 -12.46 -10.05
CA ASN A 256 -9.84 -13.22 -8.84
C ASN A 256 -10.24 -14.70 -8.98
N GLU A 257 -11.39 -14.97 -9.58
CA GLU A 257 -11.87 -16.32 -9.84
C GLU A 257 -10.91 -17.08 -10.77
N ILE A 258 -10.57 -16.49 -11.93
CA ILE A 258 -9.68 -17.13 -12.91
C ILE A 258 -8.27 -17.32 -12.34
N ALA A 259 -7.69 -16.29 -11.73
CA ALA A 259 -6.36 -16.37 -11.11
C ALA A 259 -6.35 -17.40 -9.96
N GLY A 260 -7.37 -17.37 -9.10
CA GLY A 260 -7.53 -18.30 -7.98
C GLY A 260 -7.65 -19.75 -8.44
N LYS A 261 -8.43 -20.01 -9.50
CA LYS A 261 -8.57 -21.32 -10.16
C LYS A 261 -7.21 -21.87 -10.63
N HIS A 262 -6.32 -21.00 -11.12
CA HIS A 262 -5.00 -21.37 -11.64
C HIS A 262 -3.86 -21.29 -10.61
N GLY A 263 -4.14 -20.95 -9.35
CA GLY A 263 -3.10 -20.86 -8.31
C GLY A 263 -2.22 -19.62 -8.38
N VAL A 264 -2.63 -18.60 -9.14
CA VAL A 264 -1.85 -17.38 -9.39
C VAL A 264 -1.87 -16.45 -8.18
N GLY A 265 -0.73 -15.83 -7.88
CA GLY A 265 -0.63 -14.72 -6.93
C GLY A 265 -0.20 -15.09 -5.50
N ARG A 266 0.41 -16.26 -5.30
CA ARG A 266 1.02 -16.65 -4.02
C ARG A 266 2.42 -16.03 -3.87
N ILE A 267 2.68 -15.37 -2.74
CA ILE A 267 4.02 -14.94 -2.32
C ILE A 267 4.25 -15.27 -0.83
N ASP A 268 5.49 -15.61 -0.47
CA ASP A 268 5.96 -15.80 0.92
C ASP A 268 7.17 -14.90 1.14
N ILE A 269 7.01 -13.86 1.97
CA ILE A 269 7.98 -12.77 2.08
C ILE A 269 8.32 -12.48 3.54
N VAL A 270 9.51 -11.90 3.74
CA VAL A 270 9.84 -11.16 4.96
C VAL A 270 9.88 -9.68 4.58
N GLU A 271 9.03 -8.90 5.21
CA GLU A 271 8.85 -7.47 4.94
C GLU A 271 9.31 -6.63 6.14
N ASN A 272 9.73 -5.40 5.86
CA ASN A 272 10.05 -4.42 6.90
C ASN A 272 8.78 -3.67 7.29
N ARG A 273 8.26 -3.94 8.50
CA ARG A 273 7.13 -3.17 9.06
C ARG A 273 7.58 -1.76 9.38
N PHE A 274 6.62 -0.85 9.28
CA PHE A 274 6.87 0.56 9.50
C PHE A 274 7.40 0.85 10.92
N ILE A 275 6.88 0.15 11.93
CA ILE A 275 7.29 0.33 13.33
C ILE A 275 8.66 -0.30 13.67
N GLY A 276 9.46 -0.68 12.67
CA GLY A 276 10.88 -1.05 12.82
C GLY A 276 11.16 -2.53 13.02
N MET A 277 10.17 -3.41 12.85
CA MET A 277 10.32 -4.86 12.97
C MET A 277 10.25 -5.52 11.59
N LYS A 278 10.94 -6.64 11.41
CA LYS A 278 10.67 -7.54 10.30
C LYS A 278 9.48 -8.45 10.64
N SER A 279 8.65 -8.72 9.64
CA SER A 279 7.53 -9.65 9.76
C SER A 279 7.54 -10.58 8.56
N ARG A 280 7.26 -11.86 8.79
CA ARG A 280 7.00 -12.79 7.71
C ARG A 280 5.51 -12.82 7.43
N GLY A 281 5.13 -12.69 6.17
CA GLY A 281 3.75 -12.77 5.70
C GLY A 281 3.66 -13.60 4.44
N ILE A 282 2.59 -14.39 4.34
CA ILE A 282 2.22 -15.10 3.12
C ILE A 282 0.97 -14.42 2.57
N TYR A 283 0.93 -14.17 1.26
CA TYR A 283 -0.15 -13.44 0.62
C TYR A 283 -0.65 -14.19 -0.60
N GLU A 284 -1.96 -14.17 -0.81
CA GLU A 284 -2.62 -14.59 -2.05
C GLU A 284 -3.31 -13.38 -2.67
N THR A 285 -2.79 -12.86 -3.78
CA THR A 285 -3.29 -11.64 -4.47
C THR A 285 -3.63 -11.95 -5.94
N PRO A 286 -4.71 -12.70 -6.23
CA PRO A 286 -4.89 -13.33 -7.54
C PRO A 286 -5.10 -12.32 -8.68
N ALA A 287 -6.18 -11.52 -8.63
CA ALA A 287 -6.46 -10.50 -9.65
C ALA A 287 -5.35 -9.44 -9.74
N GLY A 288 -4.83 -9.02 -8.58
CA GLY A 288 -3.75 -8.03 -8.52
C GLY A 288 -2.48 -8.49 -9.23
N THR A 289 -2.13 -9.77 -9.15
CA THR A 289 -0.97 -10.32 -9.88
C THR A 289 -1.19 -10.31 -11.39
N ILE A 290 -2.37 -10.71 -11.89
CA ILE A 290 -2.67 -10.61 -13.33
C ILE A 290 -2.58 -9.15 -13.79
N LEU A 291 -3.23 -8.24 -13.09
CA LEU A 291 -3.28 -6.83 -13.44
C LEU A 291 -1.92 -6.16 -13.38
N TYR A 292 -1.07 -6.50 -12.41
CA TYR A 292 0.30 -5.99 -12.33
C TYR A 292 1.09 -6.31 -13.61
N HIS A 293 1.06 -7.56 -14.05
CA HIS A 293 1.79 -7.97 -15.25
C HIS A 293 1.16 -7.41 -16.54
N ALA A 294 -0.16 -7.42 -16.66
CA ALA A 294 -0.86 -6.89 -17.83
C ALA A 294 -0.68 -5.36 -17.95
N HIS A 295 -0.80 -4.62 -16.85
CA HIS A 295 -0.65 -3.17 -16.85
C HIS A 295 0.79 -2.75 -17.16
N LEU A 296 1.79 -3.44 -16.60
CA LEU A 296 3.20 -3.21 -16.96
C LEU A 296 3.47 -3.34 -18.46
N ASP A 297 2.82 -4.30 -19.11
CA ASP A 297 2.99 -4.57 -20.54
C ASP A 297 2.39 -3.47 -21.40
N ILE A 298 1.13 -3.07 -21.14
CA ILE A 298 0.49 -1.99 -21.91
C ILE A 298 1.14 -0.64 -21.65
N GLU A 299 1.59 -0.37 -20.43
CA GLU A 299 2.34 0.84 -20.09
C GLU A 299 3.66 0.89 -20.86
N ALA A 300 4.43 -0.22 -20.89
CA ALA A 300 5.69 -0.27 -21.63
C ALA A 300 5.50 -0.08 -23.15
N PHE A 301 4.34 -0.47 -23.69
CA PHE A 301 4.02 -0.36 -25.11
C PHE A 301 3.56 1.04 -25.53
N THR A 302 3.00 1.83 -24.61
CA THR A 302 2.34 3.12 -24.89
C THR A 302 3.01 4.32 -24.25
N MET A 303 3.93 4.12 -23.29
CA MET A 303 4.59 5.20 -22.55
C MET A 303 5.98 5.48 -23.09
N ASP A 304 6.32 6.77 -23.20
CA ASP A 304 7.67 7.21 -23.55
C ASP A 304 8.72 6.66 -22.56
N ARG A 305 9.90 6.34 -23.09
CA ARG A 305 10.99 5.71 -22.34
C ARG A 305 11.46 6.54 -21.15
N GLU A 306 11.60 7.86 -21.30
CA GLU A 306 12.11 8.73 -20.23
C GLU A 306 11.00 9.07 -19.22
N VAL A 307 9.76 9.28 -19.70
CA VAL A 307 8.58 9.42 -18.82
C VAL A 307 8.44 8.19 -17.92
N ARG A 308 8.59 6.98 -18.48
CA ARG A 308 8.49 5.72 -17.71
C ARG A 308 9.53 5.64 -16.60
N LYS A 309 10.78 6.04 -16.84
CA LYS A 309 11.84 6.05 -15.80
C LYS A 309 11.51 6.99 -14.65
N ILE A 310 11.00 8.19 -14.94
CA ILE A 310 10.58 9.16 -13.92
C ILE A 310 9.39 8.60 -13.13
N LYS A 311 8.38 8.09 -13.84
CA LYS A 311 7.19 7.49 -13.24
C LYS A 311 7.52 6.31 -12.33
N GLN A 312 8.50 5.48 -12.67
CA GLN A 312 8.94 4.38 -11.80
C GLN A 312 9.48 4.89 -10.45
N GLY A 313 10.21 6.03 -10.43
CA GLY A 313 10.60 6.66 -9.18
C GLY A 313 9.40 7.12 -8.34
N LEU A 314 8.37 7.67 -8.98
CA LEU A 314 7.11 8.05 -8.33
C LEU A 314 6.32 6.84 -7.83
N ALA A 315 6.32 5.74 -8.58
CA ALA A 315 5.69 4.48 -8.20
C ALA A 315 6.30 3.88 -6.94
N LEU A 316 7.64 3.86 -6.83
CA LEU A 316 8.34 3.44 -5.62
C LEU A 316 7.92 4.29 -4.42
N LYS A 317 7.84 5.61 -4.61
CA LYS A 317 7.39 6.52 -3.55
C LYS A 317 5.92 6.31 -3.19
N PHE A 318 5.05 6.05 -4.17
CA PHE A 318 3.65 5.71 -3.94
C PHE A 318 3.53 4.43 -3.11
N SER A 319 4.22 3.36 -3.49
CA SER A 319 4.22 2.09 -2.75
C SER A 319 4.72 2.27 -1.31
N GLU A 320 5.74 3.09 -1.11
CA GLU A 320 6.22 3.45 0.22
C GLU A 320 5.15 4.21 1.02
N LEU A 321 4.49 5.23 0.45
CA LEU A 321 3.48 6.04 1.14
C LEU A 321 2.19 5.27 1.49
N VAL A 322 1.87 4.24 0.69
CA VAL A 322 0.74 3.34 0.93
C VAL A 322 1.11 2.27 1.96
N TYR A 323 2.28 1.65 1.82
CA TYR A 323 2.71 0.57 2.71
C TYR A 323 3.17 1.10 4.08
N ASN A 324 4.27 1.85 4.03
CA ASN A 324 4.77 2.61 5.14
C ASN A 324 3.85 3.82 5.24
N GLY A 325 3.85 4.47 6.36
CA GLY A 325 4.19 5.86 6.13
C GLY A 325 5.36 6.15 7.01
N THR A 326 6.38 6.67 6.39
CA THR A 326 7.74 6.60 6.92
C THR A 326 7.91 7.32 8.27
N ARG A 327 9.02 7.12 8.97
CA ARG A 327 9.67 8.05 9.90
C ARG A 327 11.10 7.58 9.83
N LEU A 328 11.99 8.42 9.34
CA LEU A 328 13.41 8.21 9.56
C LEU A 328 13.64 8.27 11.08
N ALA A 329 13.94 7.11 11.67
CA ALA A 329 14.30 7.01 13.08
C ALA A 329 15.65 7.73 13.29
N PHE A 330 15.66 8.79 14.11
CA PHE A 330 16.89 9.27 14.71
C PHE A 330 17.15 8.48 15.99
N PRO A 331 18.39 8.03 16.27
CA PRO A 331 18.74 7.47 17.56
C PRO A 331 18.57 8.56 18.63
N LYS A 332 17.90 8.22 19.74
CA LYS A 332 17.82 9.09 20.91
C LYS A 332 19.23 9.30 21.47
N GLY A 333 19.66 10.56 21.57
CA GLY A 333 20.91 10.94 22.21
C GLY A 333 20.84 12.34 22.84
N HIS A 334 20.65 12.35 24.16
CA HIS A 334 20.91 13.39 25.17
C HIS A 334 20.21 14.78 25.11
N PRO A 335 19.73 15.30 26.27
CA PRO A 335 19.21 16.65 26.38
C PRO A 335 20.36 17.65 26.46
N PHE A 336 20.54 18.47 25.42
CA PHE A 336 21.41 19.64 25.48
C PHE A 336 20.60 20.83 26.03
N ARG A 337 21.03 21.41 27.15
CA ARG A 337 20.54 22.69 27.67
C ARG A 337 21.04 23.82 26.77
N PHE A 338 20.13 24.69 26.33
CA PHE A 338 20.50 25.97 25.69
C PHE A 338 20.97 26.98 26.74
N PRO A 339 22.06 27.73 26.50
CA PRO A 339 22.31 28.97 27.22
C PRO A 339 21.52 30.12 26.58
N SER A 340 20.87 30.91 27.43
CA SER A 340 20.12 32.12 27.10
C SER A 340 21.00 33.20 26.47
N TRP A 341 20.58 33.78 25.33
CA TRP A 341 21.07 35.06 24.81
C TRP A 341 19.92 35.93 24.29
N PRO A 342 20.07 37.28 24.31
CA PRO A 342 18.95 38.20 24.39
C PRO A 342 18.37 38.62 23.03
N SER A 343 17.16 39.14 23.13
CA SER A 343 16.23 39.65 22.13
C SER A 343 16.79 40.69 21.17
N ALA A 344 16.62 40.47 19.86
CA ALA A 344 16.47 41.52 18.85
C ALA A 344 15.67 40.99 17.64
N PRO A 345 14.74 41.77 17.04
CA PRO A 345 13.85 41.30 15.99
C PRO A 345 14.49 41.50 14.60
N ILE A 346 14.52 40.45 13.77
CA ILE A 346 14.87 40.59 12.35
C ILE A 346 13.63 40.30 11.50
N LEU A 347 13.25 41.33 10.77
CA LEU A 347 12.21 41.42 9.77
C LEU A 347 12.47 40.40 8.64
N CYS A 348 11.52 39.50 8.39
CA CYS A 348 11.63 38.48 7.35
C CYS A 348 11.00 39.02 6.05
N VAL A 349 11.81 39.30 5.04
CA VAL A 349 11.35 39.62 3.68
C VAL A 349 11.59 38.39 2.80
N LEU A 350 10.52 37.84 2.26
CA LEU A 350 10.50 36.73 1.31
C LEU A 350 10.78 37.23 -0.11
N LEU A 351 11.81 36.72 -0.78
CA LEU A 351 11.95 36.76 -2.25
C LEU A 351 12.53 35.44 -2.79
N PRO A 352 12.22 35.07 -4.05
CA PRO A 352 12.30 33.68 -4.52
C PRO A 352 13.67 33.28 -5.10
N SER A 353 13.85 31.97 -5.08
CA SER A 353 14.97 31.17 -5.58
C SER A 353 15.54 31.57 -6.95
N ARG A 354 16.83 31.93 -6.97
CA ARG A 354 17.88 31.52 -7.94
C ARG A 354 19.10 32.42 -7.76
N LEU A 355 19.98 32.13 -6.80
CA LEU A 355 21.36 32.67 -6.74
C LEU A 355 22.25 32.03 -5.63
N ALA A 356 21.87 30.88 -5.07
CA ALA A 356 22.49 30.34 -3.86
C ALA A 356 23.88 29.71 -4.02
N THR A 357 24.46 29.64 -5.22
CA THR A 357 25.76 28.96 -5.43
C THR A 357 26.97 29.89 -5.54
N ARG A 358 26.79 31.20 -5.76
CA ARG A 358 27.92 32.14 -5.91
C ARG A 358 28.35 32.86 -4.62
N GLU A 359 27.48 33.03 -3.64
CA GLU A 359 27.85 33.70 -2.38
C GLU A 359 28.59 32.80 -1.37
N LEU A 360 28.53 31.48 -1.55
CA LEU A 360 29.17 30.50 -0.66
C LEU A 360 30.70 30.51 -0.69
N TRP A 361 31.32 31.15 -1.69
CA TRP A 361 32.78 31.28 -1.76
C TRP A 361 33.31 32.56 -1.09
N CYS A 362 32.54 33.65 -1.05
CA CYS A 362 33.01 34.92 -0.50
C CYS A 362 33.06 34.93 1.05
N TYR A 363 32.18 34.20 1.73
CA TYR A 363 32.12 34.26 3.20
C TYR A 363 33.33 33.60 3.90
N ARG A 364 33.98 32.63 3.23
CA ARG A 364 35.12 31.88 3.79
C ARG A 364 36.43 32.68 3.74
N LEU A 365 36.56 33.63 2.82
CA LEU A 365 37.77 34.43 2.63
C LEU A 365 37.85 35.64 3.57
N VAL A 366 36.73 36.13 4.09
CA VAL A 366 36.71 37.41 4.84
C VAL A 366 36.74 37.22 6.37
N THR A 367 36.25 36.11 6.92
CA THR A 367 35.98 36.02 8.36
C THR A 367 36.76 34.96 9.13
N GLY A 368 37.48 34.06 8.44
CA GLY A 368 38.34 33.04 9.08
C GLY A 368 37.62 32.05 10.03
N LYS A 369 36.29 32.08 10.14
CA LYS A 369 35.52 31.22 11.05
C LYS A 369 34.75 30.15 10.28
N HIS A 370 34.75 28.92 10.80
CA HIS A 370 33.87 27.85 10.31
C HIS A 370 32.41 28.18 10.60
N LEU A 371 31.54 27.97 9.61
CA LEU A 371 30.09 28.09 9.80
C LEU A 371 29.60 27.10 10.87
N PRO A 372 28.64 27.49 11.74
CA PRO A 372 27.98 26.55 12.64
C PRO A 372 27.20 25.50 11.84
N SER A 373 27.21 24.26 12.32
CA SER A 373 26.57 23.08 11.71
C SER A 373 25.04 23.10 11.64
N ALA A 374 24.39 24.25 11.83
CA ALA A 374 22.94 24.35 11.95
C ALA A 374 22.18 24.61 10.62
N ALA A 375 22.85 24.73 9.48
CA ALA A 375 22.21 25.08 8.20
C ALA A 375 22.15 23.95 7.16
N ARG A 376 22.17 22.67 7.58
CA ARG A 376 21.93 21.53 6.68
C ARG A 376 21.04 20.49 7.35
N ARG A 377 19.73 20.69 7.26
CA ARG A 377 18.71 19.63 7.24
C ARG A 377 17.33 20.26 7.08
N VAL A 378 16.90 20.46 5.84
CA VAL A 378 15.47 20.40 5.53
C VAL A 378 15.16 18.90 5.52
N SER A 379 14.81 18.37 6.70
CA SER A 379 14.45 16.97 6.86
C SER A 379 12.95 16.86 6.58
N VAL A 380 12.59 16.26 5.44
CA VAL A 380 11.20 15.91 5.14
C VAL A 380 10.78 14.85 6.16
N CYS A 381 9.94 15.26 7.12
CA CYS A 381 9.32 14.37 8.09
C CYS A 381 8.24 13.56 7.38
N LEU A 382 8.62 12.45 6.79
CA LEU A 382 7.64 11.47 6.33
C LEU A 382 7.09 10.73 7.57
N SER A 383 5.77 10.48 7.65
CA SER A 383 4.95 9.82 8.69
C SER A 383 4.08 8.69 8.09
N PRO A 384 3.52 7.73 8.86
CA PRO A 384 2.50 6.71 8.54
C PRO A 384 1.40 6.77 7.48
N GLY A 385 0.99 5.66 6.82
CA GLY A 385 -0.38 5.48 6.31
C GLY A 385 -0.97 6.65 5.51
N PHE A 386 -0.21 7.14 4.54
CA PHE A 386 -0.33 8.50 4.01
C PHE A 386 -1.21 8.61 2.78
N TRP A 387 -2.21 7.74 2.64
CA TRP A 387 -3.12 7.81 1.51
C TRP A 387 -3.72 9.22 1.37
N TYR A 388 -4.17 9.84 2.47
CA TYR A 388 -4.73 11.20 2.47
C TYR A 388 -3.71 12.30 2.84
N SER A 389 -2.45 12.12 2.42
CA SER A 389 -1.38 13.12 2.60
C SER A 389 -1.16 13.96 1.33
N PRO A 390 -0.69 15.20 1.45
CA PRO A 390 -0.42 16.05 0.29
C PRO A 390 0.64 15.47 -0.65
N GLU A 391 1.65 14.75 -0.12
CA GLU A 391 2.64 14.08 -0.95
C GLU A 391 2.08 12.87 -1.71
N CYS A 392 1.14 12.12 -1.13
CA CYS A 392 0.49 11.01 -1.83
C CYS A 392 -0.50 11.54 -2.88
N ASP A 393 -1.21 12.63 -2.59
CA ASP A 393 -2.04 13.34 -3.57
C ASP A 393 -1.20 13.82 -4.77
N TYR A 394 -0.06 14.46 -4.52
CA TYR A 394 0.85 14.91 -5.57
C TYR A 394 1.36 13.75 -6.42
N VAL A 395 1.82 12.67 -5.77
CA VAL A 395 2.32 11.48 -6.46
C VAL A 395 1.22 10.81 -7.29
N ARG A 396 0.02 10.62 -6.73
CA ARG A 396 -1.13 10.07 -7.46
C ARG A 396 -1.51 10.92 -8.66
N HIS A 397 -1.49 12.26 -8.52
CA HIS A 397 -1.78 13.15 -9.63
C HIS A 397 -0.74 13.01 -10.76
N CYS A 398 0.55 12.97 -10.41
CA CYS A 398 1.62 12.77 -11.39
C CYS A 398 1.52 11.40 -12.08
N ILE A 399 1.20 10.34 -11.33
CA ILE A 399 0.97 9.00 -11.89
C ILE A 399 -0.24 9.03 -12.81
N SER A 400 -1.38 9.57 -12.38
CA SER A 400 -2.58 9.69 -13.21
C SER A 400 -2.29 10.43 -14.54
N LYS A 401 -1.50 11.51 -14.49
CA LYS A 401 -1.06 12.24 -15.68
C LYS A 401 -0.22 11.38 -16.64
N SER A 402 0.66 10.51 -16.12
CA SER A 402 1.44 9.61 -16.98
C SER A 402 0.57 8.59 -17.70
N GLN A 403 -0.61 8.27 -17.16
CA GLN A 403 -1.49 7.23 -17.68
C GLN A 403 -2.40 7.70 -18.82
N GLU A 404 -2.42 8.98 -19.18
CA GLU A 404 -3.37 9.53 -20.17
C GLU A 404 -3.38 8.79 -21.52
N MET A 405 -2.22 8.30 -21.96
CA MET A 405 -2.04 7.59 -23.23
C MET A 405 -2.00 6.06 -23.07
N VAL A 406 -2.07 5.56 -21.84
CA VAL A 406 -2.02 4.12 -21.54
C VAL A 406 -3.40 3.53 -21.79
N GLU A 407 -3.65 3.16 -23.04
CA GLU A 407 -4.86 2.47 -23.48
C GLU A 407 -4.54 1.37 -24.50
N GLY A 408 -5.39 0.35 -24.58
CA GLY A 408 -5.21 -0.77 -25.50
C GLY A 408 -5.55 -2.09 -24.84
N LYS A 409 -5.14 -3.21 -25.45
CA LYS A 409 -5.49 -4.55 -24.99
C LYS A 409 -4.26 -5.40 -24.78
N VAL A 410 -4.27 -6.20 -23.73
CA VAL A 410 -3.23 -7.19 -23.44
C VAL A 410 -3.85 -8.57 -23.35
N ARG A 411 -3.29 -9.51 -24.10
CA ARG A 411 -3.66 -10.92 -24.02
C ARG A 411 -2.74 -11.63 -23.04
N VAL A 412 -3.31 -12.24 -22.02
CA VAL A 412 -2.60 -12.96 -20.96
C VAL A 412 -3.07 -14.40 -20.86
N SER A 413 -2.16 -15.30 -20.49
CA SER A 413 -2.46 -16.70 -20.17
C SER A 413 -2.21 -16.94 -18.69
N ALA A 414 -3.24 -17.38 -17.97
CA ALA A 414 -3.13 -17.83 -16.58
C ALA A 414 -3.03 -19.36 -16.56
N LEU A 415 -1.95 -19.90 -15.98
CA LEU A 415 -1.70 -21.34 -15.91
C LEU A 415 -0.73 -21.68 -14.78
N LYS A 416 -1.09 -22.68 -13.96
CA LYS A 416 -0.17 -23.33 -12.99
C LYS A 416 0.63 -22.33 -12.15
N GLY A 417 -0.07 -21.37 -11.56
CA GLY A 417 0.49 -20.35 -10.67
C GLY A 417 1.16 -19.17 -11.37
N GLN A 418 1.16 -19.14 -12.71
CA GLN A 418 1.86 -18.13 -13.50
C GLN A 418 0.94 -17.34 -14.42
N VAL A 419 1.40 -16.14 -14.77
CA VAL A 419 0.79 -15.24 -15.75
C VAL A 419 1.80 -15.01 -16.87
N TYR A 420 1.39 -15.29 -18.11
CA TYR A 420 2.24 -15.10 -19.29
C TYR A 420 1.60 -14.06 -20.21
N ILE A 421 2.38 -13.10 -20.69
CA ILE A 421 1.92 -12.17 -21.71
C ILE A 421 2.05 -12.83 -23.09
N LEU A 422 0.96 -12.88 -23.85
CA LEU A 422 0.91 -13.49 -25.18
C LEU A 422 1.00 -12.46 -26.30
N GLY A 423 0.48 -11.25 -26.08
CA GLY A 423 0.48 -10.18 -27.07
C GLY A 423 -0.24 -8.94 -26.56
N ARG A 424 -0.08 -7.84 -27.28
CA ARG A 424 -0.72 -6.56 -26.98
C ARG A 424 -0.99 -5.76 -28.24
N GLU A 425 -1.98 -4.90 -28.19
CA GLU A 425 -2.31 -3.93 -29.24
C GLU A 425 -2.77 -2.60 -28.61
N SER A 426 -2.50 -1.49 -29.29
CA SER A 426 -2.96 -0.18 -28.84
C SER A 426 -3.09 0.79 -30.01
N PRO A 427 -4.17 1.60 -30.08
CA PRO A 427 -4.26 2.71 -31.01
C PRO A 427 -3.29 3.87 -30.64
N ARG A 428 -2.69 3.84 -29.45
CA ARG A 428 -1.70 4.80 -28.94
C ARG A 428 -0.30 4.19 -28.79
N SER A 429 -0.02 3.14 -29.56
CA SER A 429 1.28 2.50 -29.59
C SER A 429 2.40 3.48 -29.91
N LEU A 430 3.49 3.45 -29.14
CA LEU A 430 4.76 4.07 -29.52
C LEU A 430 5.67 3.10 -30.29
N TYR A 431 5.26 1.83 -30.38
CA TYR A 431 5.95 0.83 -31.19
C TYR A 431 5.68 1.08 -32.68
N ASN A 432 6.75 1.24 -33.46
CA ASN A 432 6.72 1.35 -34.91
C ASN A 432 7.40 0.11 -35.52
N GLN A 433 6.59 -0.78 -36.09
CA GLN A 433 7.05 -2.05 -36.67
C GLN A 433 7.99 -1.85 -37.87
N GLU A 434 7.76 -0.82 -38.69
CA GLU A 434 8.59 -0.53 -39.86
C GLU A 434 9.97 -0.01 -39.44
N LEU A 435 10.02 0.86 -38.41
CA LEU A 435 11.26 1.46 -37.91
C LEU A 435 12.19 0.44 -37.23
N VAL A 436 11.64 -0.52 -36.49
CA VAL A 436 12.44 -1.52 -35.75
C VAL A 436 12.78 -2.76 -36.60
N SER A 437 12.28 -2.83 -37.83
CA SER A 437 12.48 -3.99 -38.68
C SER A 437 13.96 -4.20 -38.99
N MET A 438 14.42 -5.46 -38.89
CA MET A 438 15.76 -5.86 -39.33
C MET A 438 15.78 -6.28 -40.81
N ASN A 439 14.61 -6.39 -41.44
CA ASN A 439 14.47 -6.84 -42.83
C ASN A 439 14.29 -5.67 -43.82
N VAL A 440 13.79 -4.53 -43.33
CA VAL A 440 13.65 -3.29 -44.11
C VAL A 440 14.28 -2.15 -43.32
N GLN A 441 14.98 -1.25 -44.00
CA GLN A 441 15.70 -0.15 -43.34
C GLN A 441 14.76 0.81 -42.61
N GLY A 442 13.52 0.98 -43.10
CA GLY A 442 12.55 1.91 -42.53
C GLY A 442 13.02 3.37 -42.61
N ASP A 443 12.51 4.20 -41.71
CA ASP A 443 12.85 5.63 -41.56
C ASP A 443 13.98 5.84 -40.53
N TYR A 444 15.03 5.03 -40.60
CA TYR A 444 16.20 5.12 -39.73
C TYR A 444 17.49 5.20 -40.56
N GLU A 445 18.33 6.18 -40.25
CA GLU A 445 19.63 6.38 -40.90
C GLU A 445 20.74 5.75 -40.04
N PRO A 446 21.35 4.63 -40.47
CA PRO A 446 22.33 3.92 -39.64
C PRO A 446 23.57 4.75 -39.29
N SER A 447 23.93 5.73 -40.13
CA SER A 447 25.10 6.58 -39.88
C SER A 447 24.97 7.45 -38.62
N ASP A 448 23.76 7.83 -38.21
CA ASP A 448 23.50 8.60 -36.99
C ASP A 448 23.94 7.88 -35.71
N ALA A 449 23.85 6.53 -35.71
CA ALA A 449 24.27 5.69 -34.59
C ALA A 449 25.75 5.90 -34.23
N THR A 450 26.60 6.14 -35.24
CA THR A 450 28.04 6.33 -35.05
C THR A 450 28.32 7.56 -34.20
N GLY A 451 27.69 8.69 -34.53
CA GLY A 451 27.81 9.93 -33.75
C GLY A 451 27.28 9.77 -32.32
N PHE A 452 26.11 9.14 -32.18
CA PHE A 452 25.50 8.87 -30.87
C PHE A 452 26.38 8.02 -29.96
N ILE A 453 26.97 6.93 -30.48
CA ILE A 453 27.88 6.05 -29.74
C ILE A 453 29.16 6.80 -29.36
N ASN A 454 29.74 7.55 -30.29
CA ASN A 454 30.98 8.29 -30.05
C ASN A 454 30.82 9.29 -28.90
N ILE A 455 29.73 10.06 -28.87
CA ILE A 455 29.45 11.03 -27.80
C ILE A 455 29.22 10.30 -26.46
N ASN A 456 28.41 9.24 -26.42
CA ASN A 456 28.18 8.49 -25.18
C ASN A 456 29.44 7.78 -24.66
N SER A 457 30.34 7.35 -25.55
CA SER A 457 31.60 6.69 -25.19
C SER A 457 32.60 7.62 -24.50
N LEU A 458 32.48 8.94 -24.71
CA LEU A 458 33.45 9.92 -24.22
C LEU A 458 33.62 9.85 -22.70
N ARG A 459 32.51 9.80 -21.94
CA ARG A 459 32.56 9.70 -20.47
C ARG A 459 33.23 8.40 -20.00
N LEU A 460 33.09 7.32 -20.77
CA LEU A 460 33.63 6.00 -20.42
C LEU A 460 35.15 5.96 -20.69
N LYS A 461 35.57 6.51 -21.83
CA LYS A 461 36.99 6.65 -22.19
C LYS A 461 37.75 7.51 -21.17
N GLU A 462 37.18 8.65 -20.77
CA GLU A 462 37.80 9.52 -19.76
C GLU A 462 37.84 8.89 -18.36
N TYR A 463 36.78 8.18 -17.95
CA TYR A 463 36.79 7.43 -16.69
C TYR A 463 37.92 6.39 -16.67
N HIS A 464 38.07 5.61 -17.73
CA HIS A 464 39.14 4.62 -17.84
C HIS A 464 40.53 5.28 -17.83
N ARG A 465 40.72 6.36 -18.58
CA ARG A 465 41.98 7.12 -18.61
C ARG A 465 42.38 7.63 -17.22
N LEU A 466 41.42 8.06 -16.39
CA LEU A 466 41.68 8.45 -15.01
C LEU A 466 42.07 7.26 -14.13
N GLN A 467 41.34 6.14 -14.21
CA GLN A 467 41.63 4.93 -13.43
C GLN A 467 43.03 4.38 -13.73
N SER A 468 43.43 4.33 -15.00
CA SER A 468 44.75 3.83 -15.41
C SER A 468 45.90 4.71 -14.88
N LYS A 469 45.70 6.03 -14.76
CA LYS A 469 46.68 6.93 -14.12
C LYS A 469 46.78 6.71 -12.60
N VAL A 470 45.67 6.42 -11.93
CA VAL A 470 45.66 6.13 -10.49
C VAL A 470 46.36 4.80 -10.21
N ALA A 471 46.07 3.77 -11.01
CA ALA A 471 46.72 2.46 -10.89
C ALA A 471 48.24 2.52 -11.15
N ALA A 472 48.68 3.29 -12.15
CA ALA A 472 50.11 3.48 -12.41
C ALA A 472 50.85 4.12 -11.23
N LYS A 473 50.24 5.11 -10.55
CA LYS A 473 50.82 5.78 -9.38
C LYS A 473 50.78 4.96 -8.07
N GLN A 474 50.03 3.86 -8.03
CA GLN A 474 49.99 2.95 -6.87
C GLN A 474 51.01 1.81 -6.99
N ASN A 475 51.54 1.59 -8.19
CA ASN A 475 52.59 0.61 -8.48
C ASN A 475 53.99 1.22 -8.51
N GLU A 476 54.10 2.55 -8.41
CA GLU A 476 55.31 3.31 -8.07
C GLU A 476 55.36 3.53 -6.56
#